data_AF-A0AB36WUQ0-F1
#
_entry.id   AF-A0AB36WUQ0-F1
#
_cell.length_a   1.000
_cell.length_b   1.000
_cell.length_c   1.000
_cell.angle_alpha   90.00
_cell.angle_beta   90.00
_cell.angle_gamma   90.00
#
_symmetry.space_group_name_H-M   'P 1'
#
loop_
_entity.id
_entity.type
_entity.pdbx_description
1 polymer ?
#
loop_
_entity_poly.entity_id
_entity_poly.type
_entity_poly.pdbx_seq_one_letter_code
_entity_poly.pdbx_strand_id
1 'polypeptide(L)'
;MDLPTLPTNRSDSLDNGDPSSTLNDNAQMSGSNVSVPDSTGLEQLSTEPDNSTQTIDPSAIILAEALTDKAISWQMHNCKIIKKTVTQDLPLPFLYHYDSLDDAIKQTHPLTPELLLQFNTPMSAHQAAKLIGIDEELLTSPWHVKIIGSLVVFSEALQLAVRLHWTNTGKETQQVYTKDAADAIIAAFKDWQFFGRVDVLYKNNKQTLISVDEQNPNTQALPAESLLTIEASSDYQQLLAAHALAAIVKLEADKADLPWFDKAILERIE
;
A
#
# COMPACT_ATOMS: atom_id res chain seq x y z
N MET A 1 14.56 -49.95 -47.90
CA MET A 1 13.69 -48.76 -47.79
C MET A 1 13.28 -48.61 -46.34
N ASP A 2 14.16 -48.60 -45.34
CA ASP A 2 15.38 -47.80 -45.06
C ASP A 2 15.10 -46.93 -43.83
N LEU A 3 15.76 -47.28 -42.72
CA LEU A 3 16.09 -46.47 -41.54
C LEU A 3 16.88 -45.20 -41.98
N PRO A 4 16.96 -44.08 -41.21
CA PRO A 4 17.63 -44.01 -39.89
C PRO A 4 17.00 -43.03 -38.85
N THR A 5 16.97 -43.33 -37.54
CA THR A 5 17.92 -43.12 -36.41
C THR A 5 18.16 -41.68 -35.90
N LEU A 6 18.07 -41.55 -34.57
CA LEU A 6 18.51 -40.48 -33.65
C LEU A 6 19.98 -40.02 -33.84
N PRO A 7 20.40 -38.96 -33.13
CA PRO A 7 21.33 -39.24 -32.03
C PRO A 7 20.93 -38.64 -30.68
N THR A 8 21.14 -39.46 -29.67
CA THR A 8 21.33 -39.14 -28.25
C THR A 8 22.81 -38.79 -28.05
N ASN A 9 23.17 -37.92 -27.09
CA ASN A 9 24.34 -38.17 -26.24
C ASN A 9 24.21 -37.48 -24.88
N ARG A 10 23.89 -38.33 -23.89
CA ARG A 10 24.38 -38.37 -22.51
C ARG A 10 25.85 -38.87 -22.60
N SER A 11 26.84 -38.67 -21.72
CA SER A 11 26.92 -38.71 -20.26
C SER A 11 28.38 -38.40 -19.85
N ASP A 12 28.61 -38.34 -18.53
CA ASP A 12 29.84 -38.77 -17.80
C ASP A 12 31.07 -37.82 -17.76
N SER A 13 31.78 -37.62 -16.66
CA SER A 13 31.67 -38.05 -15.25
C SER A 13 32.89 -37.53 -14.46
N LEU A 14 32.68 -37.22 -13.16
CA LEU A 14 33.57 -37.52 -12.01
C LEU A 14 34.91 -36.72 -11.87
N ASP A 15 35.12 -35.99 -10.75
CA ASP A 15 35.84 -36.42 -9.52
C ASP A 15 37.35 -36.05 -9.62
N ASN A 16 38.14 -35.57 -8.65
CA ASN A 16 38.09 -35.46 -7.19
C ASN A 16 39.33 -34.61 -6.74
N GLY A 17 39.33 -34.05 -5.52
CA GLY A 17 40.57 -33.94 -4.70
C GLY A 17 41.14 -32.57 -4.31
N ASP A 18 40.82 -32.13 -3.08
CA ASP A 18 41.67 -31.35 -2.14
C ASP A 18 42.92 -32.20 -1.72
N PRO A 19 44.04 -31.69 -1.13
CA PRO A 19 44.04 -30.90 0.13
C PRO A 19 45.24 -29.93 0.44
N SER A 20 44.95 -28.97 1.34
CA SER A 20 45.69 -28.41 2.51
C SER A 20 47.22 -28.11 2.60
N SER A 21 47.50 -27.06 3.42
CA SER A 21 48.71 -26.71 4.24
C SER A 21 49.60 -25.58 3.66
N THR A 22 50.12 -24.57 4.37
CA THR A 22 50.54 -24.39 5.78
C THR A 22 50.59 -22.89 6.20
N LEU A 23 50.40 -22.64 7.51
CA LEU A 23 50.67 -21.39 8.26
C LEU A 23 52.18 -21.12 8.45
N ASN A 24 52.59 -19.85 8.62
CA ASN A 24 53.63 -19.49 9.59
C ASN A 24 53.65 -17.98 9.98
N ASP A 25 54.01 -17.75 11.24
CA ASP A 25 53.87 -16.55 12.09
C ASP A 25 55.04 -15.52 12.07
N ASN A 26 54.71 -14.34 12.62
CA ASN A 26 55.50 -13.44 13.50
C ASN A 26 56.63 -12.49 13.00
N ALA A 27 56.31 -11.19 13.06
CA ALA A 27 56.89 -10.10 13.88
C ALA A 27 58.42 -9.93 14.05
N GLN A 28 58.96 -8.73 13.73
CA GLN A 28 59.40 -7.70 14.72
C GLN A 28 60.12 -6.47 14.09
N MET A 29 60.04 -5.36 14.82
CA MET A 29 60.52 -3.99 14.57
C MET A 29 62.05 -3.79 14.49
N SER A 30 62.49 -2.71 13.84
CA SER A 30 63.19 -1.56 14.49
C SER A 30 63.79 -0.56 13.47
N GLY A 31 63.71 0.75 13.79
CA GLY A 31 64.60 1.79 13.21
C GLY A 31 63.95 3.16 13.00
N SER A 32 64.23 4.12 13.89
CA SER A 32 63.60 5.44 14.03
C SER A 32 64.04 6.54 13.05
N ASN A 33 63.13 7.53 12.89
CA ASN A 33 63.27 8.99 12.68
C ASN A 33 64.23 9.56 11.60
N VAL A 34 63.68 10.37 10.68
CA VAL A 34 63.83 11.85 10.63
C VAL A 34 63.00 12.44 9.46
N SER A 35 62.54 13.67 9.67
CA SER A 35 61.51 14.49 9.03
C SER A 35 61.72 14.96 7.56
N VAL A 36 60.61 14.91 6.78
CA VAL A 36 59.89 15.91 5.90
C VAL A 36 60.68 17.11 5.28
N PRO A 37 60.31 17.79 4.15
CA PRO A 37 59.15 17.76 3.21
C PRO A 37 59.56 17.54 1.71
N ASP A 38 58.75 17.57 0.64
CA ASP A 38 57.60 18.42 0.30
C ASP A 38 56.83 17.92 -0.94
N SER A 39 55.53 18.24 -0.97
CA SER A 39 54.69 18.63 -2.11
C SER A 39 54.31 17.66 -3.26
N THR A 40 53.05 17.20 -3.16
CA THR A 40 51.94 17.25 -4.15
C THR A 40 51.97 16.41 -5.44
N GLY A 41 50.96 15.54 -5.56
CA GLY A 41 50.40 15.09 -6.84
C GLY A 41 49.43 13.92 -6.71
N LEU A 42 48.13 14.22 -6.57
CA LEU A 42 46.91 13.51 -7.05
C LEU A 42 47.02 11.97 -7.21
N GLU A 43 46.23 11.15 -6.53
CA GLU A 43 44.82 10.88 -6.87
C GLU A 43 44.09 10.32 -5.64
N GLN A 44 43.00 10.97 -5.23
CA GLN A 44 42.01 10.37 -4.34
C GLN A 44 40.71 10.33 -5.13
N LEU A 45 40.34 9.12 -5.55
CA LEU A 45 39.07 8.82 -6.20
C LEU A 45 37.95 9.08 -5.19
N SER A 46 37.41 10.29 -5.19
CA SER A 46 36.20 10.64 -4.46
C SER A 46 35.00 10.22 -5.30
N THR A 47 34.45 9.05 -5.04
CA THR A 47 33.06 8.76 -5.42
C THR A 47 32.17 9.39 -4.35
N GLU A 48 31.97 10.71 -4.42
CA GLU A 48 30.87 11.33 -3.68
C GLU A 48 29.56 10.97 -4.39
N PRO A 49 28.50 10.57 -3.66
CA PRO A 49 27.17 10.55 -4.26
C PRO A 49 26.82 11.99 -4.60
N ASP A 50 26.54 12.27 -5.87
CA ASP A 50 26.00 13.55 -6.32
C ASP A 50 24.71 13.81 -5.52
N ASN A 51 24.81 14.56 -4.43
CA ASN A 51 23.67 15.04 -3.68
C ASN A 51 23.10 16.25 -4.43
N SER A 52 22.70 16.01 -5.67
CA SER A 52 22.16 17.03 -6.55
C SER A 52 20.78 17.41 -6.00
N THR A 53 20.73 18.59 -5.39
CA THR A 53 19.48 19.21 -4.99
C THR A 53 18.84 19.86 -6.21
N GLN A 54 17.56 19.60 -6.43
CA GLN A 54 16.79 20.26 -7.49
C GLN A 54 15.87 21.31 -6.87
N THR A 55 15.88 22.50 -7.46
CA THR A 55 14.96 23.59 -7.13
C THR A 55 13.72 23.50 -8.01
N ILE A 56 12.54 23.52 -7.38
CA ILE A 56 11.25 23.54 -8.07
C ILE A 56 11.07 24.89 -8.79
N ASP A 57 10.67 24.86 -10.06
CA ASP A 57 10.27 26.07 -10.79
C ASP A 57 9.07 26.72 -10.07
N PRO A 58 9.12 28.03 -9.74
CA PRO A 58 8.01 28.73 -9.07
C PRO A 58 6.66 28.64 -9.79
N SER A 59 6.66 28.33 -11.08
CA SER A 59 5.46 28.15 -11.91
C SER A 59 5.01 26.69 -12.06
N ALA A 60 5.76 25.74 -11.51
CA ALA A 60 5.41 24.33 -11.54
C ALA A 60 4.19 24.04 -10.65
N ILE A 61 3.34 23.15 -11.12
CA ILE A 61 2.20 22.64 -10.37
C ILE A 61 2.68 21.43 -9.56
N ILE A 62 2.56 21.49 -8.24
CA ILE A 62 2.75 20.33 -7.38
C ILE A 62 1.42 19.58 -7.31
N LEU A 63 1.40 18.34 -7.81
CA LEU A 63 0.17 17.54 -7.94
C LEU A 63 -0.62 17.41 -6.63
N ALA A 64 0.07 17.09 -5.53
CA ALA A 64 -0.57 16.89 -4.23
C ALA A 64 -1.23 18.18 -3.72
N GLU A 65 -0.56 19.33 -3.91
CA GLU A 65 -1.10 20.64 -3.52
C GLU A 65 -2.31 21.01 -4.38
N ALA A 66 -2.20 20.83 -5.70
CA ALA A 66 -3.27 21.13 -6.65
C ALA A 66 -4.55 20.31 -6.38
N LEU A 67 -4.41 19.06 -5.94
CA LEU A 67 -5.54 18.18 -5.61
C LEU A 67 -6.29 18.62 -4.34
N THR A 68 -5.63 19.34 -3.44
CA THR A 68 -6.20 19.86 -2.19
C THR A 68 -6.53 21.35 -2.23
N ASP A 69 -6.11 22.04 -3.30
CA ASP A 69 -6.35 23.47 -3.48
C ASP A 69 -7.82 23.76 -3.82
N LYS A 70 -8.48 24.47 -2.91
CA LYS A 70 -9.89 24.89 -3.03
C LYS A 70 -10.10 25.96 -4.12
N ALA A 71 -9.04 26.64 -4.57
CA ALA A 71 -9.11 27.60 -5.66
C ALA A 71 -9.21 26.91 -7.03
N ILE A 72 -8.74 25.66 -7.14
CA ILE A 72 -8.82 24.89 -8.38
C ILE A 72 -10.21 24.27 -8.51
N SER A 73 -10.88 24.58 -9.61
CA SER A 73 -12.16 23.95 -9.95
C SER A 73 -11.92 22.53 -10.42
N TRP A 74 -12.32 21.57 -9.59
CA TRP A 74 -12.34 20.14 -9.88
C TRP A 74 -13.76 19.66 -10.18
N GLN A 75 -13.89 18.81 -11.20
CA GLN A 75 -15.14 18.16 -11.56
C GLN A 75 -15.00 16.64 -11.43
N MET A 76 -16.04 15.99 -10.89
CA MET A 76 -16.11 14.53 -10.86
C MET A 76 -16.49 14.02 -12.24
N HIS A 77 -15.56 13.38 -12.94
CA HIS A 77 -15.79 12.83 -14.26
C HIS A 77 -16.40 11.43 -14.19
N ASN A 78 -15.94 10.61 -13.24
CA ASN A 78 -16.44 9.24 -13.08
C ASN A 78 -16.27 8.79 -11.62
N CYS A 79 -17.20 8.00 -11.13
CA CYS A 79 -17.09 7.25 -9.88
C CYS A 79 -17.69 5.87 -10.12
N LYS A 80 -16.97 4.80 -9.78
CA LYS A 80 -17.44 3.41 -9.99
C LYS A 80 -17.03 2.51 -8.84
N ILE A 81 -17.89 1.55 -8.52
CA ILE A 81 -17.57 0.42 -7.67
C ILE A 81 -16.85 -0.63 -8.53
N ILE A 82 -15.71 -1.11 -8.04
CA ILE A 82 -14.89 -2.16 -8.66
C ILE A 82 -15.17 -3.52 -7.98
N LYS A 83 -15.28 -3.52 -6.65
CA LYS A 83 -15.58 -4.72 -5.85
C LYS A 83 -16.58 -4.35 -4.76
N LYS A 84 -17.61 -5.18 -4.57
CA LYS A 84 -18.58 -5.09 -3.47
C LYS A 84 -18.82 -6.48 -2.91
N THR A 85 -18.54 -6.66 -1.63
CA THR A 85 -18.79 -7.88 -0.86
C THR A 85 -19.52 -7.46 0.41
N VAL A 86 -20.70 -8.04 0.64
CA VAL A 86 -21.55 -7.80 1.82
C VAL A 86 -22.22 -9.12 2.15
N THR A 87 -21.77 -9.80 3.20
CA THR A 87 -22.23 -11.15 3.56
C THR A 87 -22.02 -11.41 5.05
N GLN A 88 -22.81 -12.30 5.64
CA GLN A 88 -22.62 -12.81 7.01
C GLN A 88 -22.00 -14.21 7.04
N ASP A 89 -21.74 -14.81 5.87
CA ASP A 89 -21.39 -16.23 5.73
C ASP A 89 -19.89 -16.51 5.92
N LEU A 90 -19.07 -15.48 6.18
CA LEU A 90 -17.64 -15.68 6.41
C LEU A 90 -17.41 -16.35 7.78
N PRO A 91 -16.64 -17.46 7.83
CA PRO A 91 -16.27 -18.09 9.09
C PRO A 91 -15.47 -17.14 9.99
N LEU A 92 -15.78 -17.17 11.29
CA LEU A 92 -15.06 -16.43 12.31
C LEU A 92 -14.38 -17.40 13.28
N PRO A 93 -13.22 -17.04 13.84
CA PRO A 93 -12.64 -17.79 14.94
C PRO A 93 -13.67 -17.94 16.07
N PHE A 94 -13.73 -19.13 16.68
CA PHE A 94 -14.65 -19.44 17.78
C PHE A 94 -14.70 -18.35 18.86
N LEU A 95 -13.54 -17.77 19.19
CA LEU A 95 -13.42 -16.69 20.18
C LEU A 95 -14.40 -15.53 19.89
N TYR A 96 -14.56 -15.11 18.63
CA TYR A 96 -15.45 -14.00 18.29
C TYR A 96 -16.92 -14.35 18.53
N HIS A 97 -17.32 -15.59 18.24
CA HIS A 97 -18.67 -16.08 18.54
C HIS A 97 -18.91 -16.07 20.05
N TYR A 98 -17.96 -16.61 20.82
CA TYR A 98 -18.08 -16.66 22.28
C TYR A 98 -18.10 -15.26 22.91
N ASP A 99 -17.25 -14.34 22.46
CA ASP A 99 -17.19 -12.97 22.96
C ASP A 99 -18.47 -12.18 22.67
N SER A 100 -19.20 -12.52 21.59
CA SER A 100 -20.49 -11.90 21.25
C SER A 100 -21.63 -12.28 22.19
N LEU A 101 -21.48 -13.33 23.00
CA LEU A 101 -22.52 -13.80 23.91
C LEU A 101 -22.71 -12.87 25.11
N ASP A 102 -23.94 -12.80 25.61
CA ASP A 102 -24.26 -12.13 26.86
C ASP A 102 -23.56 -12.80 28.05
N ASP A 103 -23.18 -12.00 29.05
CA ASP A 103 -22.46 -12.48 30.24
C ASP A 103 -23.24 -13.56 31.01
N ALA A 104 -24.57 -13.52 31.02
CA ALA A 104 -25.41 -14.55 31.64
C ALA A 104 -25.27 -15.91 30.94
N ILE A 105 -25.14 -15.91 29.61
CA ILE A 105 -24.92 -17.13 28.83
C ILE A 105 -23.50 -17.63 29.08
N LYS A 106 -22.49 -16.75 29.07
CA LYS A 106 -21.09 -17.09 29.38
C LYS A 106 -20.93 -17.68 30.79
N GLN A 107 -21.72 -17.22 31.77
CA GLN A 107 -21.74 -17.79 33.12
C GLN A 107 -22.33 -19.20 33.17
N THR A 108 -23.35 -19.47 32.34
CA THR A 108 -24.01 -20.78 32.26
C THR A 108 -23.20 -21.77 31.41
N HIS A 109 -22.46 -21.27 30.41
CA HIS A 109 -21.63 -22.02 29.49
C HIS A 109 -20.18 -21.52 29.51
N PRO A 110 -19.44 -21.71 30.63
CA PRO A 110 -18.08 -21.20 30.75
C PRO A 110 -17.12 -21.89 29.78
N LEU A 111 -16.03 -21.20 29.45
CA LEU A 111 -14.95 -21.72 28.63
C LEU A 111 -14.30 -22.96 29.28
N THR A 112 -14.56 -24.13 28.72
CA THR A 112 -13.88 -25.37 29.11
C THR A 112 -12.55 -25.51 28.39
N PRO A 113 -11.61 -26.35 28.89
CA PRO A 113 -10.35 -26.61 28.19
C PRO A 113 -10.54 -27.05 26.72
N GLU A 114 -11.59 -27.82 26.42
CA GLU A 114 -11.91 -28.27 25.07
C GLU A 114 -12.34 -27.11 24.15
N LEU A 115 -13.11 -26.14 24.69
CA LEU A 115 -13.51 -24.94 23.95
C LEU A 115 -12.31 -24.01 23.72
N LEU A 116 -11.42 -23.88 24.70
CA LEU A 116 -10.20 -23.08 24.59
C LEU A 116 -9.30 -23.56 23.43
N LEU A 117 -9.25 -24.88 23.17
CA LEU A 117 -8.51 -25.44 22.04
C LEU A 117 -9.06 -25.00 20.67
N GLN A 118 -10.32 -24.56 20.60
CA GLN A 118 -10.97 -24.15 19.36
C GLN A 118 -10.94 -22.64 19.11
N PHE A 119 -10.33 -21.84 19.99
CA PHE A 119 -10.37 -20.37 19.97
C PHE A 119 -10.10 -19.74 18.60
N ASN A 120 -9.06 -20.21 17.92
CA ASN A 120 -8.65 -19.68 16.63
C ASN A 120 -9.24 -20.43 15.44
N THR A 121 -10.04 -21.48 15.69
CA THR A 121 -10.64 -22.32 14.64
C THR A 121 -11.74 -21.52 13.94
N PRO A 122 -11.64 -21.25 12.62
CA PRO A 122 -12.68 -20.58 11.88
C PRO A 122 -13.91 -21.49 11.75
N MET A 123 -15.09 -20.98 12.12
CA MET A 123 -16.34 -21.71 12.05
C MET A 123 -17.54 -20.77 11.87
N SER A 124 -18.68 -21.31 11.44
CA SER A 124 -19.95 -20.55 11.38
C SER A 124 -20.58 -20.41 12.77
N ALA A 125 -21.54 -19.48 12.91
CA ALA A 125 -22.33 -19.33 14.13
C ALA A 125 -23.03 -20.65 14.51
N HIS A 126 -23.64 -21.34 13.55
CA HIS A 126 -24.20 -22.67 13.73
C HIS A 126 -23.21 -23.68 14.37
N GLN A 127 -21.99 -23.74 13.86
CA GLN A 127 -20.96 -24.65 14.38
C GLN A 127 -20.52 -24.26 15.80
N ALA A 128 -20.37 -22.96 16.06
CA ALA A 128 -20.03 -22.45 17.39
C ALA A 128 -21.15 -22.73 18.41
N ALA A 129 -22.41 -22.47 18.06
CA ALA A 129 -23.57 -22.73 18.90
C ALA A 129 -23.65 -24.22 19.29
N LYS A 130 -23.46 -25.11 18.30
CA LYS A 130 -23.41 -26.55 18.53
C LYS A 130 -22.25 -26.97 19.45
N LEU A 131 -21.09 -26.32 19.32
CA LEU A 131 -19.92 -26.61 20.15
C LEU A 131 -20.12 -26.17 21.62
N ILE A 132 -20.80 -25.04 21.85
CA ILE A 132 -21.12 -24.52 23.18
C ILE A 132 -22.33 -25.24 23.80
N GLY A 133 -23.22 -25.77 22.95
CA GLY A 133 -24.47 -26.40 23.35
C GLY A 133 -25.60 -25.39 23.61
N ILE A 134 -25.66 -24.32 22.82
CA ILE A 134 -26.68 -23.26 22.90
C ILE A 134 -27.50 -23.16 21.61
N ASP A 135 -28.58 -22.40 21.66
CA ASP A 135 -29.33 -22.01 20.46
C ASP A 135 -28.49 -21.05 19.60
N GLU A 136 -28.54 -21.22 18.28
CA GLU A 136 -27.83 -20.39 17.31
C GLU A 136 -28.35 -18.95 17.31
N GLU A 137 -29.63 -18.73 17.60
CA GLU A 137 -30.24 -17.39 17.66
C GLU A 137 -29.60 -16.48 18.72
N LEU A 138 -28.86 -17.05 19.67
CA LEU A 138 -28.14 -16.31 20.71
C LEU A 138 -26.80 -15.74 20.20
N LEU A 139 -26.31 -16.20 19.04
CA LEU A 139 -25.09 -15.69 18.42
C LEU A 139 -25.43 -14.64 17.37
N THR A 140 -24.75 -13.50 17.45
CA THR A 140 -24.88 -12.45 16.45
C THR A 140 -23.75 -12.55 15.43
N SER A 141 -24.08 -12.78 14.16
CA SER A 141 -23.09 -12.79 13.07
C SER A 141 -22.90 -11.39 12.47
N PRO A 142 -21.67 -10.85 12.40
CA PRO A 142 -21.43 -9.55 11.78
C PRO A 142 -21.55 -9.63 10.26
N TRP A 143 -21.92 -8.50 9.66
CA TRP A 143 -21.75 -8.27 8.24
C TRP A 143 -20.27 -8.06 7.92
N HIS A 144 -19.78 -8.78 6.92
CA HIS A 144 -18.45 -8.61 6.35
C HIS A 144 -18.56 -7.74 5.10
N VAL A 145 -18.13 -6.48 5.24
CA VAL A 145 -18.25 -5.47 4.20
C VAL A 145 -16.89 -5.15 3.59
N LYS A 146 -16.77 -5.30 2.28
CA LYS A 146 -15.65 -4.80 1.49
C LYS A 146 -16.16 -4.12 0.24
N ILE A 147 -15.86 -2.84 0.13
CA ILE A 147 -16.17 -2.02 -1.04
C ILE A 147 -14.87 -1.38 -1.50
N ILE A 148 -14.58 -1.52 -2.78
CA ILE A 148 -13.48 -0.87 -3.47
C ILE A 148 -14.08 -0.16 -4.66
N GLY A 149 -13.71 1.09 -4.87
CA GLY A 149 -14.05 1.82 -6.06
C GLY A 149 -12.88 2.63 -6.61
N SER A 150 -13.16 3.26 -7.74
CA SER A 150 -12.28 4.26 -8.33
C SER A 150 -13.09 5.46 -8.74
N LEU A 151 -12.45 6.62 -8.71
CA LEU A 151 -13.01 7.85 -9.20
C LEU A 151 -12.01 8.61 -10.06
N VAL A 152 -12.51 9.51 -10.91
CA VAL A 152 -11.71 10.38 -11.75
C VAL A 152 -12.16 11.80 -11.50
N VAL A 153 -11.23 12.64 -11.04
CA VAL A 153 -11.42 14.10 -11.00
C VAL A 153 -10.70 14.74 -12.16
N PHE A 154 -11.28 15.82 -12.68
CA PHE A 154 -10.75 16.54 -13.82
C PHE A 154 -10.81 18.05 -13.57
N SER A 155 -9.74 18.75 -13.94
CA SER A 155 -9.69 20.21 -14.00
C SER A 155 -9.44 20.65 -15.43
N GLU A 156 -10.40 21.38 -15.99
CA GLU A 156 -10.29 21.95 -17.34
C GLU A 156 -9.21 23.04 -17.41
N ALA A 157 -9.11 23.87 -16.37
CA ALA A 157 -8.12 24.95 -16.30
C ALA A 157 -6.68 24.41 -16.36
N LEU A 158 -6.42 23.28 -15.71
CA LEU A 158 -5.11 22.63 -15.70
C LEU A 158 -4.92 21.63 -16.84
N GLN A 159 -5.98 21.25 -17.56
CA GLN A 159 -6.01 20.13 -18.49
C GLN A 159 -5.47 18.84 -17.84
N LEU A 160 -5.91 18.59 -16.60
CA LEU A 160 -5.41 17.54 -15.70
C LEU A 160 -6.56 16.66 -15.24
N ALA A 161 -6.44 15.35 -15.44
CA ALA A 161 -7.31 14.35 -14.84
C ALA A 161 -6.52 13.42 -13.92
N VAL A 162 -7.07 13.11 -12.76
CA VAL A 162 -6.47 12.21 -11.78
C VAL A 162 -7.45 11.11 -11.43
N ARG A 163 -7.02 9.86 -11.62
CA ARG A 163 -7.77 8.68 -11.20
C ARG A 163 -7.26 8.22 -9.83
N LEU A 164 -8.18 8.12 -8.89
CA LEU A 164 -7.95 7.72 -7.52
C LEU A 164 -8.74 6.45 -7.22
N HIS A 165 -8.29 5.69 -6.22
CA HIS A 165 -8.98 4.51 -5.72
C HIS A 165 -9.33 4.71 -4.25
N TRP A 166 -10.50 4.19 -3.86
CA TRP A 166 -11.02 4.32 -2.50
C TRP A 166 -11.56 2.99 -2.00
N THR A 167 -11.55 2.79 -0.69
CA THR A 167 -12.09 1.60 -0.04
C THR A 167 -12.68 1.93 1.32
N ASN A 168 -13.67 1.15 1.77
CA ASN A 168 -14.21 1.28 3.13
C ASN A 168 -13.20 0.84 4.21
N THR A 169 -12.26 -0.05 3.88
CA THR A 169 -11.29 -0.57 4.85
C THR A 169 -10.01 -1.04 4.17
N GLY A 170 -8.86 -0.91 4.84
CA GLY A 170 -7.60 -1.52 4.42
C GLY A 170 -7.55 -3.05 4.59
N LYS A 171 -8.47 -3.62 5.37
CA LYS A 171 -8.56 -5.08 5.62
C LYS A 171 -9.22 -5.82 4.45
N GLU A 172 -9.23 -7.14 4.49
CA GLU A 172 -9.96 -7.97 3.51
C GLU A 172 -11.47 -7.68 3.55
N THR A 173 -12.03 -7.59 4.76
CA THR A 173 -13.41 -7.18 5.06
C THR A 173 -13.46 -6.44 6.39
N GLN A 174 -14.43 -5.55 6.57
CA GLN A 174 -14.76 -4.92 7.84
C GLN A 174 -15.97 -5.62 8.44
N GLN A 175 -15.88 -6.02 9.71
CA GLN A 175 -16.99 -6.59 10.47
C GLN A 175 -17.88 -5.47 11.01
N VAL A 176 -19.18 -5.55 10.76
CA VAL A 176 -20.17 -4.56 11.18
C VAL A 176 -21.38 -5.26 11.80
N TYR A 177 -21.73 -4.91 13.02
CA TYR A 177 -22.87 -5.47 13.74
C TYR A 177 -24.11 -4.59 13.55
N THR A 178 -24.93 -4.92 12.56
CA THR A 178 -26.21 -4.26 12.26
C THR A 178 -27.24 -5.31 11.87
N LYS A 179 -28.52 -4.94 11.91
CA LYS A 179 -29.61 -5.84 11.49
C LYS A 179 -29.61 -6.02 9.97
N ASP A 180 -29.53 -4.92 9.25
CA ASP A 180 -29.68 -4.91 7.79
C ASP A 180 -28.36 -4.70 7.06
N ALA A 181 -28.27 -5.28 5.86
CA ALA A 181 -27.12 -5.13 4.96
C ALA A 181 -26.89 -3.67 4.54
N ALA A 182 -27.97 -2.90 4.35
CA ALA A 182 -27.89 -1.49 3.97
C ALA A 182 -27.23 -0.66 5.08
N ASP A 183 -27.64 -0.86 6.33
CA ASP A 183 -27.03 -0.20 7.49
C ASP A 183 -25.57 -0.62 7.66
N ALA A 184 -25.24 -1.89 7.39
CA ALA A 184 -23.87 -2.38 7.43
C ALA A 184 -22.97 -1.64 6.44
N ILE A 185 -23.48 -1.43 5.22
CA ILE A 185 -22.77 -0.70 4.16
C ILE A 185 -22.53 0.76 4.59
N ILE A 186 -23.57 1.45 5.08
CA ILE A 186 -23.47 2.85 5.51
C ILE A 186 -22.48 2.98 6.68
N ALA A 187 -22.57 2.09 7.66
CA ALA A 187 -21.67 2.09 8.82
C ALA A 187 -20.22 1.77 8.42
N ALA A 188 -20.00 0.82 7.51
CA ALA A 188 -18.68 0.50 6.99
C ALA A 188 -18.04 1.68 6.23
N PHE A 189 -18.84 2.52 5.58
CA PHE A 189 -18.34 3.60 4.74
C PHE A 189 -17.98 4.88 5.51
N LYS A 190 -18.31 4.99 6.80
CA LYS A 190 -18.01 6.19 7.63
C LYS A 190 -16.54 6.60 7.58
N ASP A 191 -15.64 5.61 7.60
CA ASP A 191 -14.19 5.80 7.68
C ASP A 191 -13.48 5.34 6.39
N TRP A 192 -14.09 5.56 5.22
CA TRP A 192 -13.46 5.21 3.94
C TRP A 192 -12.14 5.97 3.73
N GLN A 193 -11.24 5.39 2.93
CA GLN A 193 -9.92 5.97 2.65
C GLN A 193 -9.53 5.78 1.19
N PHE A 194 -8.75 6.71 0.66
CA PHE A 194 -7.98 6.57 -0.56
C PHE A 194 -6.86 5.54 -0.35
N PHE A 195 -6.52 4.80 -1.41
CA PHE A 195 -5.46 3.80 -1.34
C PHE A 195 -4.89 3.45 -2.71
N GLY A 196 -3.74 2.80 -2.71
CA GLY A 196 -3.20 2.14 -3.89
C GLY A 196 -2.61 3.12 -4.90
N ARG A 197 -2.94 2.91 -6.18
CA ARG A 197 -2.31 3.66 -7.29
C ARG A 197 -3.05 4.96 -7.59
N VAL A 198 -2.28 5.92 -8.09
CA VAL A 198 -2.76 7.18 -8.66
C VAL A 198 -2.36 7.21 -10.13
N ASP A 199 -3.35 7.34 -11.02
CA ASP A 199 -3.11 7.47 -12.46
C ASP A 199 -3.38 8.91 -12.89
N VAL A 200 -2.44 9.55 -13.57
CA VAL A 200 -2.49 10.95 -13.97
C VAL A 200 -2.54 11.07 -15.49
N LEU A 201 -3.48 11.85 -16.00
CA LEU A 201 -3.54 12.25 -17.40
C LEU A 201 -3.39 13.77 -17.45
N TYR A 202 -2.25 14.22 -17.97
CA TYR A 202 -1.89 15.63 -18.03
C TYR A 202 -1.66 16.02 -19.49
N LYS A 203 -2.41 17.01 -20.00
CA LYS A 203 -2.35 17.40 -21.42
C LYS A 203 -1.74 18.79 -21.65
N ASN A 204 -1.44 19.54 -20.59
CA ASN A 204 -0.88 20.86 -20.72
C ASN A 204 0.65 20.78 -20.89
N ASN A 205 1.16 21.32 -22.00
CA ASN A 205 2.59 21.35 -22.30
C ASN A 205 3.26 22.71 -22.02
N LYS A 206 2.53 23.64 -21.40
CA LYS A 206 3.00 25.00 -21.08
C LYS A 206 3.45 25.16 -19.63
N GLN A 207 2.99 24.28 -18.75
CA GLN A 207 3.31 24.29 -17.33
C GLN A 207 3.88 22.94 -16.96
N THR A 208 4.84 22.94 -16.04
CA THR A 208 5.43 21.71 -15.54
C THR A 208 4.53 21.15 -14.44
N LEU A 209 4.15 19.88 -14.54
CA LEU A 209 3.50 19.15 -13.45
C LEU A 209 4.54 18.27 -12.76
N ILE A 210 4.63 18.39 -11.44
CA ILE A 210 5.54 17.57 -10.64
C ILE A 210 4.81 16.85 -9.52
N SER A 211 5.35 15.71 -9.14
CA SER A 211 5.01 15.02 -7.89
C SER A 211 6.23 15.01 -6.97
N VAL A 212 5.98 15.09 -5.68
CA VAL A 212 7.00 15.08 -4.61
C VAL A 212 6.68 13.92 -3.68
N ASP A 213 7.65 13.05 -3.40
CA ASP A 213 7.46 11.87 -2.54
C ASP A 213 7.61 12.18 -1.04
N GLU A 214 8.49 13.11 -0.67
CA GLU A 214 8.68 13.63 0.69
C GLU A 214 8.53 15.16 0.69
N GLN A 215 7.38 15.64 1.16
CA GLN A 215 7.23 17.07 1.42
C GLN A 215 7.94 17.42 2.72
N ASN A 216 9.17 17.96 2.63
CA ASN A 216 9.77 18.67 3.75
C ASN A 216 9.38 20.15 3.62
N PRO A 217 8.41 20.67 4.40
CA PRO A 217 7.87 22.03 4.24
C PRO A 217 8.91 23.14 4.46
N ASN A 218 10.10 22.79 4.96
CA ASN A 218 11.15 23.72 5.34
C ASN A 218 12.30 23.83 4.33
N THR A 219 12.24 23.16 3.17
CA THR A 219 13.37 23.17 2.22
C THR A 219 12.89 23.26 0.77
N GLN A 220 13.20 24.38 0.10
CA GLN A 220 12.97 24.55 -1.35
C GLN A 220 13.90 23.68 -2.22
N ALA A 221 14.92 23.09 -1.60
CA ALA A 221 15.86 22.17 -2.20
C ALA A 221 15.50 20.76 -1.74
N LEU A 222 14.96 19.96 -2.65
CA LEU A 222 14.69 18.54 -2.42
C LEU A 222 15.78 17.71 -3.12
N PRO A 223 16.10 16.51 -2.61
CA PRO A 223 16.90 15.55 -3.36
C PRO A 223 16.28 15.35 -4.75
N ALA A 224 17.09 15.29 -5.81
CA ALA A 224 16.58 15.08 -7.16
C ALA A 224 15.70 13.82 -7.28
N GLU A 225 15.99 12.79 -6.48
CA GLU A 225 15.23 11.54 -6.44
C GLU A 225 13.79 11.71 -5.92
N SER A 226 13.52 12.77 -5.16
CA SER A 226 12.22 13.07 -4.58
C SER A 226 11.28 13.83 -5.52
N LEU A 227 11.78 14.28 -6.68
CA LEU A 227 11.01 15.03 -7.67
C LEU A 227 10.75 14.16 -8.90
N LEU A 228 9.47 14.00 -9.23
CA LEU A 228 9.04 13.33 -10.45
C LEU A 228 8.30 14.32 -11.33
N THR A 229 8.91 14.68 -12.47
CA THR A 229 8.21 15.41 -13.53
C THR A 229 7.23 14.49 -14.23
N ILE A 230 5.98 14.93 -14.36
CA ILE A 230 4.92 14.23 -15.07
C ILE A 230 4.76 14.88 -16.43
N GLU A 231 5.22 14.18 -17.47
CA GLU A 231 5.19 14.67 -18.84
C GLU A 231 3.77 14.81 -19.37
N ALA A 232 3.57 15.76 -20.28
CA ALA A 232 2.29 15.87 -20.99
C ALA A 232 2.08 14.64 -21.88
N SER A 233 0.93 13.99 -21.76
CA SER A 233 0.58 12.76 -22.47
C SER A 233 -0.89 12.72 -22.88
N SER A 234 -1.19 11.99 -23.96
CA SER A 234 -2.56 11.64 -24.36
C SER A 234 -3.19 10.59 -23.45
N ASP A 235 -2.36 9.82 -22.74
CA ASP A 235 -2.75 8.64 -21.98
C ASP A 235 -2.46 8.79 -20.48
N TYR A 236 -3.10 7.93 -19.70
CA TYR A 236 -2.87 7.87 -18.25
C TYR A 236 -1.48 7.31 -17.95
N GLN A 237 -0.77 8.01 -17.06
CA GLN A 237 0.53 7.63 -16.52
C GLN A 237 0.35 7.25 -15.05
N GLN A 238 0.81 6.05 -14.68
CA GLN A 238 0.77 5.62 -13.29
C GLN A 238 1.93 6.27 -12.53
N LEU A 239 1.63 6.90 -11.39
CA LEU A 239 2.69 7.41 -10.51
C LEU A 239 3.48 6.27 -9.85
N LEU A 240 4.76 6.54 -9.60
CA LEU A 240 5.59 5.70 -8.75
C LEU A 240 4.97 5.59 -7.34
N ALA A 241 5.22 4.46 -6.66
CA ALA A 241 4.54 4.14 -5.41
C ALA A 241 4.73 5.20 -4.31
N ALA A 242 5.94 5.74 -4.15
CA ALA A 242 6.24 6.77 -3.14
C ALA A 242 5.46 8.08 -3.43
N HIS A 243 5.45 8.52 -4.69
CA HIS A 243 4.70 9.68 -5.16
C HIS A 243 3.17 9.51 -5.04
N ALA A 244 2.66 8.32 -5.36
CA ALA A 244 1.25 7.99 -5.17
C ALA A 244 0.87 8.04 -3.69
N LEU A 245 1.70 7.48 -2.81
CA LEU A 245 1.50 7.50 -1.36
C LEU A 245 1.51 8.94 -0.84
N ALA A 246 2.46 9.78 -1.25
CA ALA A 246 2.53 11.18 -0.84
C ALA A 246 1.27 11.96 -1.21
N ALA A 247 0.79 11.79 -2.46
CA ALA A 247 -0.46 12.40 -2.91
C ALA A 247 -1.67 11.90 -2.10
N ILE A 248 -1.74 10.59 -1.81
CA ILE A 248 -2.81 10.00 -1.00
C ILE A 248 -2.77 10.52 0.44
N VAL A 249 -1.60 10.59 1.08
CA VAL A 249 -1.47 11.10 2.45
C VAL A 249 -1.94 12.54 2.55
N LYS A 250 -1.59 13.38 1.56
CA LYS A 250 -2.04 14.77 1.49
C LYS A 250 -3.55 14.86 1.28
N LEU A 251 -4.10 14.06 0.37
CA LEU A 251 -5.55 13.96 0.15
C LEU A 251 -6.30 13.50 1.39
N GLU A 252 -5.79 12.53 2.13
CA GLU A 252 -6.40 12.05 3.38
C GLU A 252 -6.38 13.11 4.47
N ALA A 253 -5.27 13.84 4.62
CA ALA A 253 -5.15 14.91 5.60
C ALA A 253 -6.16 16.04 5.37
N ASP A 254 -6.41 16.38 4.10
CA ASP A 254 -7.30 17.47 3.70
C ASP A 254 -8.70 16.97 3.26
N LYS A 255 -9.00 15.66 3.38
CA LYS A 255 -10.22 15.03 2.86
C LYS A 255 -11.49 15.69 3.39
N ALA A 256 -11.51 16.05 4.68
CA ALA A 256 -12.66 16.68 5.34
C ALA A 256 -13.05 18.03 4.69
N ASP A 257 -12.09 18.67 4.01
CA ASP A 257 -12.26 19.92 3.30
C ASP A 257 -12.68 19.75 1.83
N LEU A 258 -12.80 18.51 1.35
CA LEU A 258 -13.09 18.15 -0.04
C LEU A 258 -14.38 17.29 -0.15
N PRO A 259 -15.56 17.83 0.23
CA PRO A 259 -16.79 17.06 0.43
C PRO A 259 -17.37 16.44 -0.85
N TRP A 260 -16.88 16.84 -2.03
CA TRP A 260 -17.34 16.29 -3.31
C TRP A 260 -16.97 14.81 -3.47
N PHE A 261 -15.94 14.32 -2.81
CA PHE A 261 -15.58 12.90 -2.85
C PHE A 261 -16.62 12.06 -2.11
N ASP A 262 -16.97 12.46 -0.88
CA ASP A 262 -17.99 11.77 -0.08
C ASP A 262 -19.30 11.69 -0.83
N LYS A 263 -19.77 12.82 -1.37
CA LYS A 263 -21.01 12.87 -2.15
C LYS A 263 -20.98 11.92 -3.35
N ALA A 264 -19.93 11.98 -4.16
CA ALA A 264 -19.84 11.16 -5.37
C ALA A 264 -19.74 9.65 -5.06
N ILE A 265 -19.18 9.29 -3.91
CA ILE A 265 -19.09 7.89 -3.51
C ILE A 265 -20.41 7.41 -2.89
N LEU A 266 -21.03 8.20 -2.01
CA LEU A 266 -22.32 7.88 -1.40
C LEU A 266 -23.41 7.64 -2.46
N GLU A 267 -23.48 8.49 -3.49
CA GLU A 267 -24.39 8.33 -4.64
C GLU A 267 -24.24 6.99 -5.39
N ARG A 268 -23.14 6.25 -5.18
CA ARG A 268 -22.90 4.94 -5.81
C ARG A 268 -23.03 3.76 -4.86
N ILE A 269 -23.03 4.02 -3.56
CA ILE A 269 -23.10 2.99 -2.53
C ILE A 269 -24.56 2.72 -2.13
N GLU A 270 -25.38 3.77 -2.11
CA GLU A 270 -26.86 3.72 -2.03
C GLU A 270 -27.48 3.06 -3.27
#